data_AF-A0AAE4CA57-F1
#
_entry.id   AF-A0AAE4CA57-F1
#
_cell.length_a   1.000
_cell.length_b   1.000
_cell.length_c   1.000
_cell.angle_alpha   90.00
_cell.angle_beta   90.00
_cell.angle_gamma   90.00
#
_symmetry.space_group_name_H-M   'P 1'
#
loop_
_entity.id
_entity.type
_entity.pdbx_description
1 polymer ?
#
loop_
_entity_poly.entity_id
_entity_poly.type
_entity_poly.pdbx_seq_one_letter_code
_entity_poly.pdbx_strand_id
1 'polypeptide(L)'
;MHDVFGDRLRDLRIRAGLTIEALAGASGVSVRAISDTERGRNRAPRARTVAALAAALRLGPGDAAAFAALARAGWDPGVPAGRPRAGELPRRTAEFVGREAELAVLGDRVTTEAPASVTVLHGPPGVGKTALAIRAAELHRHRFPGGALHVDLRGTAPEPAAPGDVQAVLFRALGVPPRRIAADADERAGQLRALLGRRRCLLVLDDAAGEAQVRELLPGAGSVLITSRRPLGGLAAVRRCAVTPLPLADAVALLRTAGAEPGTEEELVAVARLCGHLPLALRLAANRLAGGGTGRLIAELADADRRLTALSTEDTGVEAAFAVSYERLGGPARTLFRRLAWVPTEPFGAADLAGYDPLTAEDLLEELLDSGLLQPEGADRYRMHELIRLYAAGRLRAEEPWHRSHSA
;
A
#
# COMPACT_ATOMS: atom_id res chain seq x y z
N MET A 1 -11.31 23.12 9.83
CA MET A 1 -10.60 23.17 11.13
C MET A 1 -10.34 24.64 11.41
N HIS A 2 -11.08 25.23 12.36
CA HIS A 2 -10.99 26.65 12.71
C HIS A 2 -9.61 26.94 13.33
N ASP A 3 -8.95 28.01 12.89
CA ASP A 3 -7.66 28.41 13.46
C ASP A 3 -7.89 29.26 14.71
N VAL A 4 -8.01 28.57 15.85
CA VAL A 4 -8.30 29.15 17.16
C VAL A 4 -7.32 30.27 17.53
N PHE A 5 -6.07 30.21 17.05
CA PHE A 5 -5.08 31.26 17.30
C PHE A 5 -5.32 32.49 16.42
N GLY A 6 -5.51 32.29 15.11
CA GLY A 6 -5.80 33.36 14.15
C GLY A 6 -7.09 34.13 14.48
N ASP A 7 -8.13 33.42 14.89
CA ASP A 7 -9.40 34.00 15.31
C ASP A 7 -9.24 34.80 16.61
N ARG A 8 -8.49 34.27 17.59
CA ARG A 8 -8.20 35.00 18.83
C ARG A 8 -7.35 36.26 18.59
N LEU A 9 -6.37 36.21 17.69
CA LEU A 9 -5.58 37.38 17.31
C LEU A 9 -6.46 38.46 16.68
N ARG A 10 -7.35 38.08 15.74
CA ARG A 10 -8.30 39.00 15.11
C ARG A 10 -9.21 39.65 16.16
N ASP A 11 -9.76 38.87 17.08
CA ASP A 11 -10.65 39.36 18.13
C ASP A 11 -9.97 40.36 19.06
N LEU A 12 -8.72 40.07 19.47
CA LEU A 12 -7.94 40.94 20.34
C LEU A 12 -7.55 42.23 19.62
N ARG A 13 -7.18 42.15 18.33
CA ARG A 13 -6.88 43.32 17.51
C ARG A 13 -8.10 44.22 17.35
N ILE A 14 -9.27 43.66 17.03
CA ILE A 14 -10.52 44.41 16.88
C ILE A 14 -10.91 45.08 18.20
N ARG A 15 -10.81 44.37 19.33
CA ARG A 15 -11.07 44.94 20.66
C ARG A 15 -10.11 46.06 21.05
N ALA A 16 -8.86 45.98 20.60
CA ALA A 16 -7.87 47.03 20.78
C ALA A 16 -8.05 48.22 19.81
N GLY A 17 -9.04 48.17 18.90
CA GLY A 17 -9.29 49.23 17.92
C GLY A 17 -8.20 49.36 16.85
N LEU A 18 -7.38 48.32 16.64
CA LEU A 18 -6.22 48.39 15.74
C LEU A 18 -6.55 47.85 14.34
N THR A 19 -6.05 48.52 13.31
CA THR A 19 -5.95 47.92 11.97
C THR A 19 -4.77 46.94 11.93
N ILE A 20 -4.67 46.12 10.87
CA ILE A 20 -3.53 45.21 10.70
C ILE A 20 -2.23 46.03 10.57
N GLU A 21 -2.29 47.17 9.89
CA GLU A 21 -1.19 48.12 9.72
C GLU A 21 -0.76 48.76 11.04
N ALA A 22 -1.73 49.16 11.88
CA ALA A 22 -1.45 49.73 13.20
C ALA A 22 -0.83 48.70 14.14
N LEU A 23 -1.32 47.45 14.13
CA LEU A 23 -0.74 46.37 14.91
C LEU A 23 0.66 45.98 14.40
N ALA A 24 0.88 46.03 13.08
CA ALA A 24 2.19 45.80 12.48
C ALA A 24 3.21 46.85 12.96
N GLY A 25 2.84 48.13 12.92
CA GLY A 25 3.67 49.23 13.40
C GLY A 25 4.01 49.10 14.89
N ALA A 26 3.04 48.72 15.72
CA ALA A 26 3.24 48.58 17.17
C ALA A 26 4.03 47.34 17.59
N SER A 27 3.95 46.24 16.83
CA SER A 27 4.60 44.96 17.16
C SER A 27 5.93 44.73 16.44
N GLY A 28 6.23 45.49 15.38
CA GLY A 28 7.37 45.22 14.49
C GLY A 28 7.19 43.94 13.65
N VAL A 29 6.01 43.35 13.65
CA VAL A 29 5.64 42.20 12.80
C VAL A 29 5.05 42.73 11.50
N SER A 30 5.41 42.17 10.34
CA SER A 30 4.93 42.70 9.06
C SER A 30 3.41 42.55 8.92
N VAL A 31 2.79 43.50 8.19
CA VAL A 31 1.36 43.47 7.81
C VAL A 31 0.98 42.11 7.24
N ARG A 32 1.79 41.59 6.30
CA ARG A 32 1.60 40.28 5.70
C ARG A 32 1.61 39.15 6.72
N ALA A 33 2.55 39.14 7.67
CA ALA A 33 2.63 38.09 8.69
C ALA A 33 1.43 38.10 9.64
N ILE A 34 0.91 39.28 10.03
CA ILE A 34 -0.31 39.39 10.83
C ILE A 34 -1.52 38.93 10.02
N SER A 35 -1.62 39.37 8.76
CA SER A 35 -2.70 39.00 7.84
C SER A 35 -2.76 37.49 7.56
N ASP A 36 -1.61 36.85 7.37
CA ASP A 36 -1.50 35.40 7.17
C ASP A 36 -1.83 34.62 8.45
N THR A 37 -1.53 35.19 9.62
CA THR A 37 -1.85 34.58 10.91
C THR A 37 -3.36 34.65 11.20
N GLU A 38 -4.01 35.80 10.99
CA GLU A 38 -5.47 35.92 11.18
C GLU A 38 -6.27 35.05 10.20
N ARG A 39 -5.77 34.85 8.97
CA ARG A 39 -6.41 33.95 7.99
C ARG A 39 -6.04 32.48 8.17
N GLY A 40 -5.28 32.15 9.21
CA GLY A 40 -4.81 30.80 9.50
C GLY A 40 -3.95 30.15 8.43
N ARG A 41 -3.22 30.97 7.67
CA ARG A 41 -2.12 30.54 6.78
C ARG A 41 -0.82 30.37 7.55
N ASN A 42 -0.64 31.11 8.64
CA ASN A 42 0.48 30.97 9.58
C ASN A 42 -0.04 30.58 10.97
N ARG A 43 -0.31 29.28 11.17
CA ARG A 43 -0.96 28.73 12.37
C ARG A 43 -0.03 28.58 13.58
N ALA A 44 1.28 28.76 13.37
CA ALA A 44 2.29 28.61 14.41
C ALA A 44 3.37 29.70 14.32
N PRO A 45 3.05 30.95 14.71
CA PRO A 45 4.04 32.02 14.75
C PRO A 45 5.15 31.70 15.75
N ARG A 46 6.36 32.19 15.48
CA ARG A 46 7.51 32.02 16.39
C ARG A 46 7.21 32.67 17.74
N ALA A 47 7.74 32.10 18.83
CA ALA A 47 7.54 32.62 20.20
C ALA A 47 7.85 34.14 20.32
N ARG A 48 8.90 34.62 19.64
CA ARG A 48 9.24 36.05 19.57
C ARG A 48 8.14 36.91 18.94
N THR A 49 7.47 36.38 17.91
CA THR A 49 6.38 37.06 17.20
C THR A 49 5.14 37.10 18.08
N VAL A 50 4.84 36.00 18.77
CA VAL A 50 3.71 35.94 19.73
C VAL A 50 3.92 36.91 20.88
N ALA A 51 5.14 36.98 21.43
CA ALA A 51 5.49 37.92 22.49
C ALA A 51 5.38 39.38 22.02
N ALA A 52 5.85 39.69 20.81
CA ALA A 52 5.75 41.02 20.23
C ALA A 52 4.29 41.46 19.98
N LEU A 53 3.43 40.54 19.52
CA LEU A 53 2.00 40.81 19.34
C LEU A 53 1.29 40.98 20.69
N ALA A 54 1.61 40.15 21.69
CA ALA A 54 1.05 40.28 23.03
C ALA A 54 1.43 41.63 23.68
N ALA A 55 2.68 42.07 23.50
CA ALA A 55 3.15 43.37 23.97
C ALA A 55 2.44 44.53 23.25
N ALA A 56 2.31 44.46 21.92
CA ALA A 56 1.62 45.48 21.13
C ALA A 56 0.12 45.58 21.45
N LEU A 57 -0.52 44.45 21.75
CA LEU A 57 -1.91 44.37 22.20
C LEU A 57 -2.08 44.70 23.69
N ARG A 58 -0.99 45.00 24.41
CA ARG A 58 -0.96 45.33 25.85
C ARG A 58 -1.68 44.29 26.72
N LEU A 59 -1.49 43.01 26.40
CA LEU A 59 -2.10 41.92 27.16
C LEU A 59 -1.50 41.84 28.57
N GLY A 60 -2.35 41.65 29.59
CA GLY A 60 -1.89 41.33 30.95
C GLY A 60 -1.16 39.98 31.01
N PRO A 61 -0.41 39.68 32.08
CA PRO A 61 0.43 38.48 32.17
C PRO A 61 -0.35 37.16 32.00
N GLY A 62 -1.59 37.08 32.52
CA GLY A 62 -2.47 35.92 32.34
C GLY A 62 -2.94 35.74 30.90
N ASP A 63 -3.39 36.82 30.25
CA ASP A 63 -3.85 36.80 28.85
C ASP A 63 -2.70 36.57 27.87
N ALA A 64 -1.51 37.11 28.16
CA ALA A 64 -0.30 36.85 27.37
C ALA A 64 0.12 35.38 27.47
N ALA A 65 0.02 34.77 28.66
CA ALA A 65 0.30 33.35 28.85
C ALA A 65 -0.73 32.47 28.10
N ALA A 66 -2.03 32.80 28.17
CA ALA A 66 -3.08 32.11 27.44
C ALA A 66 -2.92 32.27 25.91
N PHE A 67 -2.59 33.47 25.44
CA PHE A 67 -2.32 33.76 24.03
C PHE A 67 -1.09 32.99 23.52
N ALA A 68 -0.03 32.91 24.32
CA ALA A 68 1.14 32.09 24.02
C ALA A 68 0.87 30.57 24.12
N ALA A 69 -0.07 30.14 24.96
CA ALA A 69 -0.52 28.75 25.01
C ALA A 69 -1.32 28.39 23.76
N LEU A 70 -2.18 29.27 23.26
CA LEU A 70 -2.90 29.08 22.00
C LEU A 70 -1.94 28.99 20.80
N ALA A 71 -0.91 29.82 20.74
CA ALA A 71 0.12 29.74 19.70
C ALA A 71 0.90 28.41 19.76
N ARG A 72 1.13 27.88 20.96
CA ARG A 72 1.77 26.58 21.20
C ARG A 72 0.83 25.41 20.90
N ALA A 73 -0.47 25.56 21.14
CA ALA A 73 -1.47 24.55 20.79
C ALA A 73 -1.71 24.47 19.27
N GLY A 74 -1.55 25.58 18.54
CA GLY A 74 -1.48 25.61 17.07
C GLY A 74 -0.15 25.07 16.50
N TRP A 75 0.86 24.89 17.35
CA TRP A 75 2.13 24.26 17.02
C TRP A 75 2.03 22.74 17.26
N ASP A 76 1.54 22.00 16.26
CA ASP A 76 1.86 20.58 16.12
C ASP A 76 3.17 20.45 15.31
N PRO A 77 4.28 20.00 15.91
CA PRO A 77 5.54 19.79 15.21
C PRO A 77 5.53 18.60 14.22
N GLY A 78 4.37 18.11 13.76
CA GLY A 78 4.31 17.14 12.65
C GLY A 78 3.18 17.32 11.65
N VAL A 79 2.66 18.54 11.50
CA VAL A 79 1.87 18.87 10.30
C VAL A 79 2.48 20.05 9.56
N PRO A 80 3.46 19.83 8.67
CA PRO A 80 3.77 20.80 7.64
C PRO A 80 2.56 20.87 6.69
N ALA A 81 1.97 22.05 6.54
CA ALA A 81 1.22 22.39 5.34
C ALA A 81 2.24 22.73 4.24
N GLY A 82 2.25 21.98 3.14
CA GLY A 82 2.86 22.43 1.88
C GLY A 82 4.19 21.79 1.42
N ARG A 83 4.60 20.63 1.94
CA ARG A 83 5.58 19.75 1.27
C ARG A 83 5.02 18.33 1.21
N PRO A 84 5.15 17.60 0.07
CA PRO A 84 4.76 16.20 0.01
C PRO A 84 5.48 15.46 1.13
N ARG A 85 4.72 14.83 2.03
CA ARG A 85 5.32 14.01 3.08
C ARG A 85 5.89 12.76 2.42
N ALA A 86 7.08 12.35 2.85
CA ALA A 86 7.53 11.00 2.54
C ALA A 86 6.46 10.02 3.07
N GLY A 87 6.11 9.01 2.26
CA GLY A 87 5.10 8.01 2.64
C GLY A 87 3.65 8.50 2.68
N GLU A 88 3.27 9.50 1.86
CA GLU A 88 1.85 9.71 1.56
C GLU A 88 1.25 8.48 0.88
N LEU A 89 -0.05 8.23 1.13
CA LEU A 89 -0.77 7.20 0.40
C LEU A 89 -0.69 7.49 -1.12
N PRO A 90 -0.37 6.50 -1.96
CA PRO A 90 -0.38 6.66 -3.40
C PRO A 90 -1.72 7.16 -3.92
N ARG A 91 -1.73 7.73 -5.14
CA ARG A 91 -2.97 8.16 -5.79
C ARG A 91 -3.95 6.99 -5.87
N ARG A 92 -5.22 7.31 -5.66
CA ARG A 92 -6.34 6.38 -5.85
C ARG A 92 -6.28 5.79 -7.25
N THR A 93 -6.47 4.49 -7.33
CA THR A 93 -6.98 3.90 -8.57
C THR A 93 -8.43 4.39 -8.69
N ALA A 94 -8.78 5.06 -9.80
CA ALA A 94 -10.13 5.57 -10.01
C ALA A 94 -11.19 4.44 -10.07
N GLU A 95 -10.73 3.23 -10.38
CA GLU A 95 -11.53 2.04 -10.69
C GLU A 95 -11.31 0.96 -9.62
N PHE A 96 -11.78 1.21 -8.40
CA PHE A 96 -11.80 0.19 -7.35
C PHE A 96 -13.22 -0.41 -7.26
N VAL A 97 -13.35 -1.70 -7.56
CA VAL A 97 -14.62 -2.42 -7.63
C VAL A 97 -14.60 -3.64 -6.71
N GLY A 98 -15.72 -3.88 -6.01
CA GLY A 98 -15.91 -4.98 -5.09
C GLY A 98 -15.13 -4.84 -3.78
N ARG A 99 -14.92 -5.98 -3.11
CA ARG A 99 -14.17 -6.12 -1.84
C ARG A 99 -14.85 -5.53 -0.61
N GLU A 100 -16.16 -5.36 -0.62
CA GLU A 100 -16.92 -4.79 0.48
C GLU A 100 -16.78 -5.66 1.75
N ALA A 101 -16.78 -6.98 1.59
CA ALA A 101 -16.60 -7.91 2.71
C ALA A 101 -15.20 -7.79 3.33
N GLU A 102 -14.15 -7.77 2.51
CA GLU A 102 -12.78 -7.60 2.98
C GLU A 102 -12.57 -6.23 3.63
N LEU A 103 -13.12 -5.16 3.03
CA LEU A 103 -13.04 -3.81 3.60
C LEU A 103 -13.78 -3.69 4.93
N ALA A 104 -14.94 -4.34 5.09
CA ALA A 104 -15.66 -4.39 6.35
C ALA A 104 -14.83 -5.08 7.45
N VAL A 105 -14.26 -6.25 7.15
CA VAL A 105 -13.39 -6.99 8.07
C VAL A 105 -12.15 -6.18 8.47
N LEU A 106 -11.55 -5.43 7.53
CA LEU A 106 -10.45 -4.54 7.83
C LEU A 106 -10.91 -3.38 8.72
N GLY A 107 -12.04 -2.77 8.41
CA GLY A 107 -12.58 -1.61 9.13
C GLY A 107 -12.95 -1.88 10.58
N ASP A 108 -13.52 -3.05 10.87
CA ASP A 108 -13.85 -3.49 12.23
C ASP A 108 -12.62 -3.61 13.13
N ARG A 109 -11.45 -3.83 12.51
CA ARG A 109 -10.17 -4.02 13.21
C ARG A 109 -9.33 -2.77 13.29
N VAL A 110 -9.73 -1.70 12.61
CA VAL A 110 -9.05 -0.42 12.69
C VAL A 110 -9.20 0.12 14.11
N THR A 111 -8.07 0.35 14.75
CA THR A 111 -7.96 0.94 16.08
C THR A 111 -6.80 1.93 16.15
N THR A 112 -6.94 2.92 17.05
CA THR A 112 -5.86 3.83 17.44
C THR A 112 -5.23 3.44 18.78
N GLU A 113 -5.79 2.45 19.46
CA GLU A 113 -5.43 2.06 20.83
C GLU A 113 -4.41 0.93 20.85
N ALA A 114 -3.98 0.57 22.07
CA ALA A 114 -3.15 -0.60 22.32
C ALA A 114 -4.04 -1.80 22.72
N PRO A 115 -3.68 -3.04 22.34
CA PRO A 115 -2.55 -3.39 21.47
C PRO A 115 -2.82 -3.00 20.01
N ALA A 116 -1.74 -2.79 19.24
CA ALA A 116 -1.87 -2.50 17.81
C ALA A 116 -2.56 -3.64 17.07
N SER A 117 -3.43 -3.27 16.13
CA SER A 117 -4.06 -4.20 15.20
C SER A 117 -3.19 -4.37 13.96
N VAL A 118 -2.71 -5.58 13.71
CA VAL A 118 -1.86 -5.89 12.55
C VAL A 118 -2.61 -6.85 11.63
N THR A 119 -2.77 -6.48 10.37
CA THR A 119 -3.40 -7.33 9.34
C THR A 119 -2.46 -7.53 8.15
N VAL A 120 -2.20 -8.80 7.81
CA VAL A 120 -1.45 -9.24 6.65
C VAL A 120 -2.42 -9.63 5.54
N LEU A 121 -2.41 -8.85 4.46
CA LEU A 121 -3.05 -9.14 3.19
C LEU A 121 -2.08 -9.97 2.34
N HIS A 122 -2.41 -11.23 2.05
CA HIS A 122 -1.54 -12.12 1.27
C HIS A 122 -2.25 -12.76 0.09
N GLY A 123 -1.50 -13.25 -0.90
CA GLY A 123 -2.06 -13.81 -2.13
C GLY A 123 -1.25 -13.51 -3.39
N PRO A 124 -1.71 -13.98 -4.56
CA PRO A 124 -0.91 -14.02 -5.79
C PRO A 124 -0.58 -12.63 -6.40
N PRO A 125 0.38 -12.56 -7.34
CA PRO A 125 0.57 -11.42 -8.24
C PRO A 125 -0.70 -10.95 -8.93
N GLY A 126 -0.88 -9.63 -9.00
CA GLY A 126 -2.02 -8.99 -9.68
C GLY A 126 -3.37 -9.01 -8.94
N VAL A 127 -3.48 -9.66 -7.77
CA VAL A 127 -4.78 -9.85 -7.08
C VAL A 127 -5.35 -8.59 -6.40
N GLY A 128 -4.56 -7.52 -6.33
CA GLY A 128 -5.02 -6.24 -5.80
C GLY A 128 -4.77 -5.99 -4.31
N LYS A 129 -3.85 -6.73 -3.65
CA LYS A 129 -3.50 -6.52 -2.22
C LYS A 129 -3.15 -5.06 -1.89
N THR A 130 -2.24 -4.46 -2.66
CA THR A 130 -1.82 -3.06 -2.51
C THR A 130 -3.00 -2.09 -2.66
N ALA A 131 -3.83 -2.29 -3.69
CA ALA A 131 -5.02 -1.48 -3.89
C ALA A 131 -6.01 -1.59 -2.73
N LEU A 132 -6.23 -2.81 -2.21
CA LEU A 132 -7.09 -3.07 -1.05
C LEU A 132 -6.54 -2.40 0.22
N ALA A 133 -5.23 -2.52 0.48
CA ALA A 133 -4.57 -1.91 1.63
C ALA A 133 -4.69 -0.38 1.61
N ILE A 134 -4.39 0.23 0.45
CA ILE A 134 -4.50 1.67 0.25
C ILE A 134 -5.96 2.10 0.41
N ARG A 135 -6.92 1.38 -0.19
CA ARG A 135 -8.34 1.70 -0.09
C ARG A 135 -8.84 1.66 1.36
N ALA A 136 -8.50 0.61 2.11
CA ALA A 136 -8.81 0.52 3.53
C ALA A 136 -8.18 1.67 4.31
N ALA A 137 -6.90 1.98 4.04
CA ALA A 137 -6.21 3.08 4.70
C ALA A 137 -6.86 4.43 4.44
N GLU A 138 -7.30 4.69 3.21
CA GLU A 138 -8.00 5.91 2.86
C GLU A 138 -9.36 6.05 3.53
N LEU A 139 -10.16 4.97 3.57
CA LEU A 139 -11.48 4.96 4.21
C LEU A 139 -11.35 5.30 5.69
N HIS A 140 -10.30 4.83 6.34
CA HIS A 140 -10.12 4.97 7.78
C HIS A 140 -9.14 6.07 8.21
N ARG A 141 -8.45 6.75 7.28
CA ARG A 141 -7.44 7.77 7.59
C ARG A 141 -7.93 8.87 8.54
N HIS A 142 -9.23 9.18 8.51
CA HIS A 142 -9.85 10.21 9.34
C HIS A 142 -9.84 9.86 10.84
N ARG A 143 -9.68 8.58 11.19
CA ARG A 143 -9.55 8.10 12.58
C ARG A 143 -8.15 8.27 13.15
N PHE A 144 -7.15 8.58 12.32
CA PHE A 144 -5.74 8.65 12.69
C PHE A 144 -5.20 10.09 12.60
N PRO A 145 -5.07 10.81 13.72
CA PRO A 145 -4.58 12.19 13.73
C PRO A 145 -3.17 12.35 13.16
N GLY A 146 -2.31 11.33 13.30
CA GLY A 146 -0.98 11.28 12.70
C GLY A 146 -1.00 11.01 11.20
N GLY A 147 -2.17 10.74 10.62
CA GLY A 147 -2.36 10.39 9.22
C GLY A 147 -2.10 8.90 8.93
N ALA A 148 -2.25 8.56 7.66
CA ALA A 148 -1.87 7.27 7.11
C ALA A 148 -0.53 7.40 6.38
N LEU A 149 0.39 6.48 6.68
CA LEU A 149 1.71 6.41 6.09
C LEU A 149 1.81 5.14 5.25
N HIS A 150 2.22 5.26 3.99
CA HIS A 150 2.54 4.13 3.11
C HIS A 150 4.04 4.05 2.91
N VAL A 151 4.60 2.84 3.00
CA VAL A 151 5.97 2.57 2.62
C VAL A 151 6.03 1.28 1.82
N ASP A 152 6.65 1.38 0.64
CA ASP A 152 7.01 0.22 -0.17
C ASP A 152 8.29 -0.43 0.40
N LEU A 153 8.14 -1.68 0.81
CA LEU A 153 9.18 -2.54 1.36
C LEU A 153 10.00 -3.23 0.26
N ARG A 154 9.60 -3.12 -1.01
CA ARG A 154 10.31 -3.64 -2.18
C ARG A 154 10.61 -5.13 -2.07
N GLY A 155 9.74 -5.88 -1.40
CA GLY A 155 9.98 -7.28 -1.08
C GLY A 155 10.00 -8.20 -2.29
N THR A 156 9.49 -7.74 -3.44
CA THR A 156 9.60 -8.41 -4.72
C THR A 156 10.75 -7.89 -5.59
N ALA A 157 11.41 -6.79 -5.21
CA ALA A 157 12.61 -6.33 -5.89
C ALA A 157 13.81 -7.25 -5.59
N PRO A 158 14.87 -7.24 -6.43
CA PRO A 158 16.09 -8.04 -6.20
C PRO A 158 16.73 -7.77 -4.84
N GLU A 159 16.66 -6.53 -4.37
CA GLU A 159 17.13 -6.10 -3.06
C GLU A 159 15.97 -5.48 -2.25
N PRO A 160 15.33 -6.26 -1.37
CA PRO A 160 14.32 -5.76 -0.45
C PRO A 160 14.85 -4.64 0.45
N ALA A 161 13.97 -3.71 0.84
CA ALA A 161 14.36 -2.61 1.71
C ALA A 161 14.84 -3.11 3.09
N ALA A 162 16.04 -2.73 3.50
CA ALA A 162 16.49 -3.03 4.86
C ALA A 162 15.60 -2.30 5.89
N PRO A 163 15.34 -2.89 7.07
CA PRO A 163 14.52 -2.26 8.11
C PRO A 163 14.96 -0.84 8.45
N GLY A 164 16.28 -0.59 8.52
CA GLY A 164 16.84 0.74 8.79
C GLY A 164 16.49 1.80 7.73
N ASP A 165 16.44 1.43 6.45
CA ASP A 165 16.07 2.35 5.36
C ASP A 165 14.58 2.72 5.45
N VAL A 166 13.75 1.73 5.75
CA VAL A 166 12.30 1.92 5.95
C VAL A 166 12.04 2.82 7.16
N GLN A 167 12.75 2.59 8.27
CA GLN A 167 12.71 3.45 9.44
C GLN A 167 13.10 4.90 9.09
N ALA A 168 14.15 5.10 8.28
CA ALA A 168 14.58 6.43 7.85
C ALA A 168 13.51 7.16 7.00
N VAL A 169 12.79 6.45 6.13
CA VAL A 169 11.64 6.99 5.40
C VAL A 169 10.53 7.42 6.36
N LEU A 170 10.20 6.58 7.34
CA LEU A 170 9.16 6.87 8.34
C LEU A 170 9.54 8.04 9.26
N PHE A 171 10.79 8.15 9.71
CA PHE A 171 11.25 9.32 10.47
C PHE A 171 11.12 10.61 9.66
N ARG A 172 11.46 10.57 8.37
CA ARG A 172 11.29 11.71 7.47
C ARG A 172 9.82 12.08 7.30
N ALA A 173 8.94 11.09 7.14
CA ALA A 173 7.49 11.26 7.06
C ALA A 173 6.92 11.93 8.32
N LEU A 174 7.44 11.54 9.49
CA LEU A 174 7.07 12.06 10.81
C LEU A 174 7.75 13.40 11.17
N GLY A 175 8.58 13.94 10.27
CA GLY A 175 9.27 15.22 10.44
C GLY A 175 10.44 15.19 11.44
N VAL A 176 11.01 14.03 11.72
CA VAL A 176 12.15 13.88 12.65
C VAL A 176 13.46 14.24 11.93
N PRO A 177 14.22 15.24 12.41
CA PRO A 177 15.52 15.58 11.84
C PRO A 177 16.54 14.45 12.06
N PRO A 178 17.46 14.18 11.11
CA PRO A 178 18.44 13.09 11.22
C PRO A 178 19.25 13.08 12.53
N ARG A 179 19.67 14.26 13.00
CA ARG A 179 20.40 14.45 14.28
C ARG A 179 19.64 14.02 15.54
N ARG A 180 18.34 13.75 15.44
CA ARG A 180 17.49 13.29 16.55
C ARG A 180 17.16 11.79 16.45
N ILE A 181 17.60 11.12 15.40
CA ILE A 181 17.40 9.69 15.21
C ILE A 181 18.49 8.97 16.00
N ALA A 182 18.11 7.96 16.79
CA ALA A 182 19.07 7.16 17.54
C ALA A 182 20.04 6.42 16.60
N ALA A 183 21.31 6.38 17.01
CA ALA A 183 22.37 5.72 16.25
C ALA A 183 22.29 4.20 16.36
N ASP A 184 22.00 3.69 17.56
CA ASP A 184 21.75 2.27 17.79
C ASP A 184 20.45 1.79 17.12
N ALA A 185 20.46 0.58 16.58
CA ALA A 185 19.33 0.04 15.81
C ALA A 185 18.10 -0.25 16.69
N ASP A 186 18.31 -0.81 17.89
CA ASP A 186 17.23 -1.17 18.80
C ASP A 186 16.59 0.09 19.40
N GLU A 187 17.41 1.06 19.80
CA GLU A 187 16.95 2.37 20.25
C GLU A 187 16.16 3.09 19.15
N ARG A 188 16.61 3.00 17.90
CA ARG A 188 15.96 3.61 16.74
C ARG A 188 14.60 2.97 16.46
N ALA A 189 14.51 1.64 16.50
CA ALA A 189 13.24 0.93 16.37
C ALA A 189 12.28 1.30 17.53
N GLY A 190 12.78 1.35 18.77
CA GLY A 190 12.03 1.80 19.94
C GLY A 190 11.48 3.23 19.79
N GLN A 191 12.34 4.16 19.34
CA GLN A 191 11.98 5.55 19.07
C GLN A 191 10.86 5.65 18.02
N LEU A 192 10.98 4.92 16.92
CA LEU A 192 9.97 4.91 15.86
C LEU A 192 8.62 4.40 16.38
N ARG A 193 8.61 3.26 17.10
CA ARG A 193 7.38 2.69 17.68
C ARG A 193 6.70 3.65 18.64
N ALA A 194 7.47 4.33 19.49
CA ALA A 194 6.94 5.34 20.41
C ALA A 194 6.31 6.53 19.67
N LEU A 195 6.93 6.99 18.59
CA LEU A 195 6.39 8.08 17.77
C LEU A 195 5.11 7.69 17.02
N LEU A 196 5.10 6.52 16.37
CA LEU A 196 3.93 6.01 15.66
C LEU A 196 2.72 5.85 16.59
N GLY A 197 2.94 5.30 17.79
CA GLY A 197 1.91 5.16 18.81
C GLY A 197 1.41 6.51 19.33
N ARG A 198 2.32 7.42 19.71
CA ARG A 198 1.94 8.76 20.21
C ARG A 198 1.19 9.59 19.17
N ARG A 199 1.60 9.51 17.90
CA ARG A 199 0.95 10.23 16.80
C ARG A 199 -0.34 9.55 16.35
N ARG A 200 -0.59 8.30 16.76
CA ARG A 200 -1.73 7.48 16.30
C ARG A 200 -1.76 7.45 14.77
N CYS A 201 -0.71 6.89 14.17
CA CYS A 201 -0.61 6.70 12.73
C CYS A 201 -1.25 5.38 12.30
N LEU A 202 -1.81 5.37 11.08
CA LEU A 202 -2.11 4.14 10.35
C LEU A 202 -0.92 3.83 9.43
N LEU A 203 -0.37 2.63 9.51
CA LEU A 203 0.78 2.23 8.71
C LEU A 203 0.36 1.24 7.63
N VAL A 204 0.77 1.49 6.39
CA VAL A 204 0.68 0.54 5.27
C VAL A 204 2.10 0.15 4.89
N LEU A 205 2.45 -1.10 5.19
CA LEU A 205 3.71 -1.74 4.83
C LEU A 205 3.47 -2.58 3.58
N ASP A 206 3.78 -2.02 2.42
CA ASP A 206 3.45 -2.61 1.14
C ASP A 206 4.61 -3.48 0.63
N ASP A 207 4.29 -4.63 0.06
CA ASP A 207 5.21 -5.59 -0.55
C ASP A 207 6.28 -6.13 0.40
N ALA A 208 5.89 -6.68 1.56
CA ALA A 208 6.82 -7.29 2.50
C ALA A 208 7.43 -8.61 1.95
N ALA A 209 8.76 -8.72 2.00
CA ALA A 209 9.47 -9.97 1.66
C ALA A 209 9.37 -11.03 2.76
N GLY A 210 9.32 -10.60 4.03
CA GLY A 210 9.38 -11.51 5.16
C GLY A 210 9.19 -10.83 6.52
N GLU A 211 9.11 -11.64 7.56
CA GLU A 211 8.78 -11.22 8.92
C GLU A 211 9.85 -10.33 9.55
N ALA A 212 11.13 -10.59 9.23
CA ALA A 212 12.25 -9.80 9.72
C ALA A 212 12.10 -8.31 9.32
N GLN A 213 11.62 -8.06 8.10
CA GLN A 213 11.45 -6.72 7.57
C GLN A 213 10.37 -5.90 8.31
N VAL A 214 9.31 -6.57 8.77
CA VAL A 214 8.15 -5.90 9.36
C VAL A 214 8.19 -5.86 10.89
N ARG A 215 8.82 -6.83 11.56
CA ARG A 215 8.78 -7.00 13.02
C ARG A 215 9.31 -5.76 13.78
N GLU A 216 10.35 -5.12 13.26
CA GLU A 216 10.93 -3.91 13.84
C GLU A 216 10.07 -2.64 13.64
N LEU A 217 9.12 -2.69 12.70
CA LEU A 217 8.27 -1.56 12.33
C LEU A 217 6.91 -1.56 13.05
N LEU A 218 6.53 -2.68 13.69
CA LEU A 218 5.23 -2.84 14.34
C LEU A 218 5.13 -1.97 15.60
N PRO A 219 4.19 -1.00 15.66
CA PRO A 219 3.99 -0.18 16.85
C PRO A 219 3.26 -0.96 17.94
N GLY A 220 3.33 -0.49 19.20
CA GLY A 220 2.56 -1.07 20.31
C GLY A 220 1.08 -0.67 20.32
N ALA A 221 0.71 0.38 19.59
CA ALA A 221 -0.66 0.89 19.48
C ALA A 221 -0.95 1.36 18.04
N GLY A 222 -2.22 1.37 17.64
CA GLY A 222 -2.64 1.81 16.31
C GLY A 222 -2.98 0.65 15.38
N SER A 223 -2.84 0.87 14.07
CA SER A 223 -3.16 -0.14 13.06
C SER A 223 -2.07 -0.24 12.00
N VAL A 224 -1.78 -1.46 11.56
CA VAL A 224 -0.82 -1.77 10.50
C VAL A 224 -1.48 -2.69 9.47
N LEU A 225 -1.45 -2.28 8.21
CA LEU A 225 -1.81 -3.11 7.07
C LEU A 225 -0.51 -3.52 6.37
N ILE A 226 -0.30 -4.81 6.21
CA ILE A 226 0.88 -5.38 5.55
C ILE A 226 0.40 -6.05 4.26
N THR A 227 1.03 -5.81 3.12
CA THR A 227 0.81 -6.63 1.93
C THR A 227 2.02 -7.52 1.71
N SER A 228 1.79 -8.79 1.33
CA SER A 228 2.87 -9.74 1.02
C SER A 228 2.38 -10.80 0.05
N ARG A 229 3.29 -11.53 -0.59
CA ARG A 229 2.93 -12.75 -1.35
C ARG A 229 2.52 -13.88 -0.41
N ARG A 230 3.21 -13.98 0.73
CA ARG A 230 3.08 -15.06 1.71
C ARG A 230 2.32 -14.63 2.98
N PRO A 231 1.78 -15.58 3.76
CA PRO A 231 0.97 -15.26 4.95
C PRO A 231 1.78 -14.72 6.14
N LEU A 232 3.12 -14.72 6.07
CA LEU A 232 4.03 -14.30 7.15
C LEU A 232 3.75 -15.06 8.46
N GLY A 233 3.83 -16.39 8.40
CA GLY A 233 3.50 -17.31 9.49
C GLY A 233 4.23 -17.02 10.81
N GLY A 234 5.46 -16.51 10.74
CA GLY A 234 6.30 -16.20 11.90
C GLY A 234 5.91 -14.93 12.69
N LEU A 235 4.83 -14.24 12.30
CA LEU A 235 4.28 -13.12 13.07
C LEU A 235 3.18 -13.61 14.03
N ALA A 236 3.38 -13.34 15.32
CA ALA A 236 2.39 -13.59 16.36
C ALA A 236 1.34 -12.47 16.43
N ALA A 237 0.14 -12.80 16.90
CA ALA A 237 -0.95 -11.84 17.14
C ALA A 237 -1.36 -10.98 15.92
N VAL A 238 -1.18 -11.49 14.69
CA VAL A 238 -1.62 -10.82 13.46
C VAL A 238 -2.85 -11.49 12.87
N ARG A 239 -3.69 -10.70 12.19
CA ARG A 239 -4.73 -11.25 11.31
C ARG A 239 -4.14 -11.55 9.95
N ARG A 240 -4.49 -12.70 9.39
CA ARG A 240 -4.20 -13.04 8.00
C ARG A 240 -5.48 -12.96 7.19
N CYS A 241 -5.41 -12.29 6.05
CA CYS A 241 -6.50 -12.12 5.12
C CYS A 241 -5.98 -12.54 3.73
N ALA A 242 -6.45 -13.69 3.28
CA ALA A 242 -6.16 -14.19 1.94
C ALA A 242 -6.97 -13.37 0.93
N VAL A 243 -6.28 -12.73 0.00
CA VAL A 243 -6.90 -11.97 -1.09
C VAL A 243 -6.93 -12.87 -2.32
N THR A 244 -8.14 -13.27 -2.71
CA THR A 244 -8.42 -14.15 -3.85
C THR A 244 -8.77 -13.34 -5.11
N PRO A 245 -8.76 -13.92 -6.33
CA PRO A 245 -9.34 -13.27 -7.51
C PRO A 245 -10.78 -12.76 -7.27
N LEU A 246 -11.23 -11.80 -8.09
CA LEU A 246 -12.56 -11.21 -7.90
C LEU A 246 -13.67 -12.23 -8.16
N PRO A 247 -14.80 -12.15 -7.44
CA PRO A 247 -16.03 -12.77 -7.86
C PRO A 247 -16.39 -12.34 -9.28
N LEU A 248 -17.07 -13.21 -10.05
CA LEU A 248 -17.40 -12.93 -11.46
C LEU A 248 -18.16 -11.60 -11.63
N ALA A 249 -19.13 -11.32 -10.76
CA ALA A 249 -19.91 -10.09 -10.79
C ALA A 249 -19.03 -8.83 -10.66
N ASP A 250 -18.08 -8.84 -9.73
CA ASP A 250 -17.15 -7.74 -9.52
C ASP A 250 -16.13 -7.62 -10.66
N ALA A 251 -15.71 -8.75 -11.23
CA ALA A 251 -14.81 -8.77 -12.39
C ALA A 251 -15.48 -8.12 -13.62
N VAL A 252 -16.74 -8.47 -13.88
CA VAL A 252 -17.54 -7.85 -14.95
C VAL A 252 -17.79 -6.36 -14.65
N ALA A 253 -18.10 -6.01 -13.40
CA ALA A 253 -18.29 -4.62 -13.00
C ALA A 253 -17.00 -3.79 -13.15
N LEU A 254 -15.82 -4.38 -12.93
CA LEU A 254 -14.54 -3.73 -13.20
C LEU A 254 -14.33 -3.50 -14.70
N LEU A 255 -14.66 -4.48 -15.56
CA LEU A 255 -14.54 -4.28 -17.00
C LEU A 255 -15.46 -3.17 -17.52
N ARG A 256 -16.61 -2.94 -16.86
CA ARG A 256 -17.51 -1.84 -17.19
C ARG A 256 -16.95 -0.46 -16.91
N THR A 257 -15.90 -0.34 -16.09
CA THR A 257 -15.28 0.98 -15.85
C THR A 257 -14.45 1.45 -17.03
N ALA A 258 -14.24 0.61 -18.06
CA ALA A 258 -13.46 0.88 -19.26
C ALA A 258 -13.93 2.06 -20.13
N GLY A 259 -15.18 2.51 -20.02
CA GLY A 259 -15.70 3.60 -20.87
C GLY A 259 -17.19 3.47 -21.19
N ALA A 260 -17.65 4.20 -22.21
CA ALA A 260 -19.08 4.41 -22.49
C ALA A 260 -19.85 3.16 -22.97
N GLU A 261 -19.19 2.23 -23.67
CA GLU A 261 -19.84 1.02 -24.20
C GLU A 261 -18.96 -0.24 -24.02
N PRO A 262 -19.03 -0.91 -22.86
CA PRO A 262 -18.14 -2.02 -22.51
C PRO A 262 -18.46 -3.36 -23.20
N GLY A 263 -19.33 -3.40 -24.22
CA GLY A 263 -19.81 -4.64 -24.84
C GLY A 263 -20.97 -5.30 -24.07
N THR A 264 -21.43 -6.44 -24.55
CA THR A 264 -22.54 -7.21 -23.95
C THR A 264 -22.12 -7.95 -22.66
N GLU A 265 -23.09 -8.35 -21.82
CA GLU A 265 -22.81 -9.13 -20.60
C GLU A 265 -22.03 -10.43 -20.91
N GLU A 266 -22.44 -11.16 -21.96
CA GLU A 266 -21.80 -12.42 -22.35
C GLU A 266 -20.34 -12.22 -22.75
N GLU A 267 -20.06 -11.18 -23.52
CA GLU A 267 -18.71 -10.82 -23.91
C GLU A 267 -17.84 -10.41 -22.72
N LEU A 268 -18.39 -9.61 -21.79
CA LEU A 268 -17.68 -9.21 -20.58
C LEU A 268 -17.39 -10.40 -19.66
N VAL A 269 -18.32 -11.34 -19.54
CA VAL A 269 -18.10 -12.60 -18.82
C VAL A 269 -17.00 -13.42 -19.48
N ALA A 270 -16.96 -13.48 -20.82
CA ALA A 270 -15.90 -14.17 -21.54
C ALA A 270 -14.52 -13.53 -21.28
N VAL A 271 -14.42 -12.21 -21.37
CA VAL A 271 -13.18 -11.47 -21.05
C VAL A 271 -12.77 -11.69 -19.59
N ALA A 272 -13.72 -11.63 -18.64
CA ALA A 272 -13.44 -11.84 -17.23
C ALA A 272 -12.84 -13.21 -16.94
N ARG A 273 -13.42 -14.27 -17.53
CA ARG A 273 -12.92 -15.65 -17.45
C ARG A 273 -11.52 -15.77 -18.04
N LEU A 274 -11.29 -15.24 -19.23
CA LEU A 274 -9.97 -15.26 -19.88
C LEU A 274 -8.91 -14.50 -19.08
N CYS A 275 -9.30 -13.46 -18.33
CA CYS A 275 -8.43 -12.75 -17.39
C CYS A 275 -8.21 -13.50 -16.07
N GLY A 276 -8.78 -14.68 -15.88
CA GLY A 276 -8.74 -15.43 -14.61
C GLY A 276 -9.30 -14.64 -13.43
N HIS A 277 -10.18 -13.66 -13.70
CA HIS A 277 -10.76 -12.76 -12.69
C HIS A 277 -9.72 -11.96 -11.88
N LEU A 278 -8.50 -11.81 -12.42
CA LEU A 278 -7.41 -11.13 -11.76
C LEU A 278 -7.51 -9.61 -11.99
N PRO A 279 -7.61 -8.76 -10.94
CA PRO A 279 -7.77 -7.32 -11.10
C PRO A 279 -6.75 -6.64 -12.03
N LEU A 280 -5.48 -7.05 -11.98
CA LEU A 280 -4.46 -6.52 -12.89
C LEU A 280 -4.79 -6.85 -14.36
N ALA A 281 -5.14 -8.10 -14.66
CA ALA A 281 -5.52 -8.53 -16.01
C ALA A 281 -6.79 -7.81 -16.48
N LEU A 282 -7.80 -7.74 -15.62
CA LEU A 282 -9.07 -7.08 -15.91
C LEU A 282 -8.89 -5.59 -16.22
N ARG A 283 -8.02 -4.87 -15.50
CA ARG A 283 -7.74 -3.45 -15.79
C ARG A 283 -7.01 -3.26 -17.12
N LEU A 284 -6.08 -4.16 -17.45
CA LEU A 284 -5.39 -4.12 -18.74
C LEU A 284 -6.37 -4.42 -19.88
N ALA A 285 -7.27 -5.40 -19.70
CA ALA A 285 -8.35 -5.67 -20.63
C ALA A 285 -9.32 -4.49 -20.76
N ALA A 286 -9.74 -3.87 -19.65
CA ALA A 286 -10.59 -2.69 -19.62
C ALA A 286 -10.00 -1.53 -20.42
N ASN A 287 -8.71 -1.22 -20.21
CA ASN A 287 -8.01 -0.19 -20.99
C ASN A 287 -8.02 -0.47 -22.50
N ARG A 288 -7.98 -1.74 -22.91
CA ARG A 288 -8.05 -2.13 -24.32
C ARG A 288 -9.47 -2.05 -24.88
N LEU A 289 -10.49 -2.35 -24.07
CA LEU A 289 -11.89 -2.16 -24.43
C LEU A 289 -12.21 -0.67 -24.67
N ALA A 290 -11.58 0.23 -23.91
CA ALA A 290 -11.76 1.67 -24.07
C ALA A 290 -11.37 2.19 -25.48
N GLY A 291 -10.47 1.49 -26.18
CA GLY A 291 -9.91 1.88 -27.48
C GLY A 291 -10.17 0.90 -28.61
N GLY A 292 -10.98 -0.16 -28.42
CA GLY A 292 -11.17 -1.23 -29.41
C GLY A 292 -12.44 -2.06 -29.19
N GLY A 293 -12.74 -2.95 -30.14
CA GLY A 293 -13.92 -3.82 -30.08
C GLY A 293 -13.73 -5.09 -29.25
N THR A 294 -14.73 -5.43 -28.43
CA THR A 294 -14.71 -6.57 -27.49
C THR A 294 -14.40 -7.91 -28.16
N GLY A 295 -14.98 -8.18 -29.34
CA GLY A 295 -14.73 -9.44 -30.07
C GLY A 295 -13.27 -9.66 -30.47
N ARG A 296 -12.55 -8.59 -30.85
CA ARG A 296 -11.11 -8.70 -31.16
C ARG A 296 -10.30 -9.03 -29.92
N LEU A 297 -10.61 -8.40 -28.78
CA LEU A 297 -9.94 -8.68 -27.53
C LEU A 297 -10.19 -10.13 -27.09
N ILE A 298 -11.43 -10.62 -27.19
CA ILE A 298 -11.76 -12.02 -26.88
C ILE A 298 -10.94 -12.97 -27.76
N ALA A 299 -10.86 -12.73 -29.07
CA ALA A 299 -10.08 -13.58 -29.97
C ALA A 299 -8.58 -13.61 -29.59
N GLU A 300 -7.99 -12.47 -29.26
CA GLU A 300 -6.59 -12.39 -28.82
C GLU A 300 -6.35 -13.03 -27.45
N LEU A 301 -7.30 -12.89 -26.51
CA LEU A 301 -7.22 -13.51 -25.20
C LEU A 301 -7.50 -15.01 -25.25
N ALA A 302 -8.34 -15.49 -26.17
CA ALA A 302 -8.63 -16.92 -26.31
C ALA A 302 -7.37 -17.71 -26.71
N ASP A 303 -6.49 -17.10 -27.52
CA ASP A 303 -5.19 -17.65 -27.89
C ASP A 303 -4.24 -17.68 -26.69
N ALA A 304 -3.96 -18.88 -26.18
CA ALA A 304 -3.11 -19.11 -25.02
C ALA A 304 -1.68 -18.57 -25.19
N ASP A 305 -1.15 -18.54 -26.42
CA ASP A 305 0.21 -18.10 -26.71
C ASP A 305 0.32 -16.57 -26.74
N ARG A 306 -0.80 -15.90 -27.04
CA ARG A 306 -0.87 -14.44 -27.13
C ARG A 306 -1.51 -13.80 -25.90
N ARG A 307 -2.19 -14.56 -25.06
CA ARG A 307 -2.99 -14.04 -23.92
C ARG A 307 -2.18 -13.15 -22.98
N LEU A 308 -0.98 -13.57 -22.58
CA LEU A 308 -0.15 -12.79 -21.64
C LEU A 308 0.41 -11.53 -22.30
N THR A 309 0.83 -11.62 -23.57
CA THR A 309 1.25 -10.46 -24.36
C THR A 309 0.09 -9.47 -24.56
N ALA A 310 -1.12 -9.99 -24.78
CA ALA A 310 -2.35 -9.20 -24.91
C ALA A 310 -2.76 -8.49 -23.60
N LEU A 311 -2.28 -8.99 -22.45
CA LEU A 311 -2.45 -8.44 -21.09
C LEU A 311 -1.16 -7.78 -20.57
N SER A 312 -0.41 -7.15 -21.47
CA SER A 312 0.80 -6.41 -21.15
C SER A 312 0.85 -5.10 -21.93
N THR A 313 1.50 -4.10 -21.35
CA THR A 313 1.90 -2.82 -21.96
C THR A 313 3.44 -2.74 -21.94
N GLU A 314 4.03 -1.72 -22.56
CA GLU A 314 5.49 -1.57 -22.68
C GLU A 314 6.23 -1.65 -21.32
N ASP A 315 5.65 -1.09 -20.24
CA ASP A 315 6.30 -1.01 -18.93
C ASP A 315 5.63 -1.86 -17.82
N THR A 316 4.43 -2.41 -18.06
CA THR A 316 3.64 -3.10 -17.02
C THR A 316 2.78 -4.20 -17.61
N GLY A 317 2.62 -5.32 -16.92
CA GLY A 317 1.78 -6.39 -17.44
C GLY A 317 1.61 -7.54 -16.47
N VAL A 318 0.68 -8.43 -16.80
CA VAL A 318 0.50 -9.68 -16.06
C VAL A 318 1.79 -10.52 -16.09
N GLU A 319 2.42 -10.60 -17.27
CA GLU A 319 3.68 -11.32 -17.44
C GLU A 319 4.81 -10.75 -16.58
N ALA A 320 5.00 -9.42 -16.60
CA ALA A 320 6.00 -8.75 -15.78
C ALA A 320 5.76 -9.00 -14.28
N ALA A 321 4.50 -8.96 -13.82
CA ALA A 321 4.17 -9.24 -12.42
C ALA A 321 4.49 -10.68 -12.00
N PHE A 322 4.38 -11.65 -12.92
CA PHE A 322 4.76 -13.05 -12.68
C PHE A 322 6.27 -13.25 -12.76
N ALA A 323 6.94 -12.60 -13.72
CA ALA A 323 8.38 -12.69 -13.90
C ALA A 323 9.14 -12.31 -12.63
N VAL A 324 8.74 -11.25 -11.95
CA VAL A 324 9.33 -10.85 -10.68
C VAL A 324 9.23 -11.95 -9.61
N SER A 325 8.12 -12.71 -9.59
CA SER A 325 7.96 -13.81 -8.61
C SER A 325 8.76 -15.05 -9.02
N TYR A 326 8.83 -15.34 -10.33
CA TYR A 326 9.60 -16.45 -10.89
C TYR A 326 11.11 -16.28 -10.77
N GLU A 327 11.62 -15.06 -10.97
CA GLU A 327 13.04 -14.74 -10.86
C GLU A 327 13.58 -14.84 -9.42
N ARG A 328 12.71 -14.89 -8.42
CA ARG A 328 13.12 -15.10 -7.02
C ARG A 328 13.28 -16.56 -6.64
N LEU A 329 12.73 -17.47 -7.45
CA LEU A 329 12.85 -18.90 -7.20
C LEU A 329 14.29 -19.38 -7.42
N GLY A 330 14.71 -20.33 -6.61
CA GLY A 330 15.90 -21.14 -6.80
C GLY A 330 15.80 -22.01 -8.05
N GLY A 331 16.94 -22.46 -8.57
CA GLY A 331 17.02 -23.25 -9.81
C GLY A 331 16.09 -24.47 -9.83
N PRO A 332 16.06 -25.32 -8.78
CA PRO A 332 15.15 -26.46 -8.72
C PRO A 332 13.67 -26.07 -8.73
N ALA A 333 13.29 -25.03 -7.99
CA ALA A 333 11.89 -24.56 -7.92
C ALA A 333 11.44 -23.93 -9.25
N ARG A 334 12.32 -23.22 -9.97
CA ARG A 334 12.02 -22.76 -11.35
C ARG A 334 11.76 -23.91 -12.31
N THR A 335 12.53 -24.99 -12.21
CA THR A 335 12.33 -26.21 -13.01
C THR A 335 10.99 -26.87 -12.67
N LEU A 336 10.68 -27.02 -11.38
CA LEU A 336 9.36 -27.54 -10.98
C LEU A 336 8.24 -26.64 -11.51
N PHE A 337 8.34 -25.32 -11.32
CA PHE A 337 7.36 -24.34 -11.80
C PHE A 337 7.05 -24.51 -13.29
N ARG A 338 8.08 -24.57 -14.14
CA ARG A 338 7.91 -24.78 -15.59
C ARG A 338 7.18 -26.08 -15.90
N ARG A 339 7.54 -27.18 -15.21
CA ARG A 339 6.94 -28.51 -15.41
C ARG A 339 5.51 -28.62 -14.89
N LEU A 340 5.15 -27.83 -13.88
CA LEU A 340 3.76 -27.72 -13.42
C LEU A 340 2.81 -27.20 -14.50
N ALA A 341 3.32 -26.63 -15.61
CA ALA A 341 2.51 -26.33 -16.79
C ALA A 341 1.83 -27.57 -17.41
N TRP A 342 2.40 -28.78 -17.20
CA TRP A 342 1.83 -30.05 -17.65
C TRP A 342 0.87 -30.69 -16.65
N VAL A 343 0.85 -30.20 -15.40
CA VAL A 343 -0.04 -30.74 -14.38
C VAL A 343 -1.48 -30.27 -14.65
N PRO A 344 -2.49 -31.15 -14.50
CA PRO A 344 -3.90 -30.80 -14.65
C PRO A 344 -4.35 -29.62 -13.76
N THR A 345 -5.49 -29.00 -14.06
CA THR A 345 -6.02 -27.83 -13.33
C THR A 345 -6.53 -28.13 -11.92
N GLU A 346 -6.76 -29.40 -11.63
CA GLU A 346 -7.18 -29.88 -10.33
C GLU A 346 -6.11 -29.57 -9.28
N PRO A 347 -6.51 -29.32 -8.01
CA PRO A 347 -5.55 -29.21 -6.93
C PRO A 347 -4.65 -30.46 -6.91
N PHE A 348 -3.37 -30.34 -6.59
CA PHE A 348 -2.39 -31.42 -6.56
C PHE A 348 -1.53 -31.35 -5.30
N GLY A 349 -0.94 -32.46 -4.86
CA GLY A 349 -0.01 -32.52 -3.72
C GLY A 349 1.38 -32.98 -4.15
N ALA A 350 2.33 -32.98 -3.20
CA ALA A 350 3.70 -33.43 -3.45
C ALA A 350 3.77 -34.87 -4.01
N ALA A 351 2.93 -35.77 -3.50
CA ALA A 351 2.85 -37.16 -3.95
C ALA A 351 2.41 -37.34 -5.43
N ASP A 352 1.79 -36.32 -6.04
CA ASP A 352 1.37 -36.36 -7.44
C ASP A 352 2.52 -36.01 -8.41
N LEU A 353 3.66 -35.53 -7.90
CA LEU A 353 4.78 -35.03 -8.69
C LEU A 353 5.82 -36.13 -8.96
N ALA A 354 5.59 -36.91 -10.03
CA ALA A 354 6.52 -37.94 -10.45
C ALA A 354 7.94 -37.38 -10.71
N GLY A 355 8.95 -38.11 -10.24
CA GLY A 355 10.37 -37.74 -10.43
C GLY A 355 10.98 -36.89 -9.31
N TYR A 356 10.22 -36.60 -8.25
CA TYR A 356 10.71 -36.01 -7.01
C TYR A 356 10.47 -36.95 -5.84
N ASP A 357 11.38 -36.97 -4.87
CA ASP A 357 11.05 -37.53 -3.56
C ASP A 357 10.05 -36.59 -2.84
N PRO A 358 9.15 -37.12 -1.98
CA PRO A 358 8.07 -36.31 -1.39
C PRO A 358 8.55 -35.09 -0.59
N LEU A 359 9.64 -35.22 0.17
CA LEU A 359 10.15 -34.13 1.01
C LEU A 359 10.72 -32.99 0.16
N THR A 360 11.53 -33.33 -0.86
CA THR A 360 12.01 -32.32 -1.81
C THR A 360 10.86 -31.68 -2.57
N ALA A 361 9.83 -32.45 -2.97
CA ALA A 361 8.65 -31.90 -3.61
C ALA A 361 7.91 -30.91 -2.70
N GLU A 362 7.74 -31.22 -1.41
CA GLU A 362 7.15 -30.34 -0.42
C GLU A 362 7.94 -29.03 -0.27
N ASP A 363 9.26 -29.10 -0.09
CA ASP A 363 10.12 -27.91 0.03
C ASP A 363 10.01 -26.99 -1.20
N LEU A 364 10.01 -27.57 -2.40
CA LEU A 364 9.89 -26.80 -3.65
C LEU A 364 8.48 -26.20 -3.83
N LEU A 365 7.44 -26.93 -3.42
CA LEU A 365 6.06 -26.41 -3.44
C LEU A 365 5.85 -25.29 -2.43
N GLU A 366 6.48 -25.39 -1.25
CA GLU A 366 6.49 -24.33 -0.25
C GLU A 366 7.18 -23.08 -0.79
N GLU A 367 8.31 -23.21 -1.51
CA GLU A 367 8.98 -22.07 -2.15
C GLU A 367 8.09 -21.36 -3.19
N LEU A 368 7.35 -22.14 -3.99
CA LEU A 368 6.38 -21.61 -4.96
C LEU A 368 5.17 -20.95 -4.29
N LEU A 369 4.69 -21.52 -3.19
CA LEU A 369 3.64 -20.95 -2.35
C LEU A 369 4.07 -19.61 -1.75
N ASP A 370 5.30 -19.54 -1.22
CA ASP A 370 5.89 -18.33 -0.63
C ASP A 370 6.09 -17.21 -1.64
N SER A 371 6.35 -17.57 -2.90
CA SER A 371 6.43 -16.64 -4.03
C SER A 371 5.04 -16.22 -4.55
N GLY A 372 3.96 -16.83 -4.04
CA GLY A 372 2.58 -16.58 -4.46
C GLY A 372 2.25 -17.12 -5.86
N LEU A 373 3.07 -18.04 -6.37
CA LEU A 373 2.86 -18.73 -7.65
C LEU A 373 1.93 -19.94 -7.52
N LEU A 374 1.77 -20.45 -6.30
CA LEU A 374 0.76 -21.43 -5.91
C LEU A 374 -0.20 -20.86 -4.85
N GLN A 375 -1.35 -21.51 -4.73
CA GLN A 375 -2.37 -21.25 -3.72
C GLN A 375 -2.66 -22.54 -2.96
N PRO A 376 -2.84 -22.48 -1.63
CA PRO A 376 -3.23 -23.65 -0.87
C PRO A 376 -4.73 -23.94 -1.07
N GLU A 377 -5.08 -25.22 -1.18
CA GLU A 377 -6.44 -25.72 -1.34
C GLU A 377 -6.70 -26.84 -0.32
N GLY A 378 -6.70 -26.49 0.96
CA GLY A 378 -6.75 -27.45 2.07
C GLY A 378 -5.39 -27.57 2.76
N ALA A 379 -5.11 -28.72 3.39
CA ALA A 379 -3.88 -28.94 4.14
C ALA A 379 -2.67 -29.16 3.21
N ASP A 380 -2.77 -30.14 2.30
CA ASP A 380 -1.62 -30.66 1.53
C ASP A 380 -1.85 -30.62 0.01
N ARG A 381 -2.72 -29.72 -0.44
CA ARG A 381 -3.07 -29.55 -1.85
C ARG A 381 -2.83 -28.12 -2.28
N TYR A 382 -2.39 -27.98 -3.51
CA TYR A 382 -2.02 -26.72 -4.12
C TYR A 382 -2.72 -26.57 -5.45
N ARG A 383 -2.99 -25.33 -5.82
CA ARG A 383 -3.52 -24.97 -7.13
C ARG A 383 -2.68 -23.86 -7.74
N MET A 384 -2.46 -23.95 -9.05
CA MET A 384 -1.85 -22.88 -9.83
C MET A 384 -2.92 -22.08 -10.56
N HIS A 385 -2.84 -20.75 -10.48
CA HIS A 385 -3.76 -19.87 -11.19
C HIS A 385 -3.57 -20.01 -12.71
N GLU A 386 -4.65 -19.96 -13.50
CA GLU A 386 -4.61 -20.23 -14.95
C GLU A 386 -3.59 -19.35 -15.70
N LEU A 387 -3.57 -18.04 -15.44
CA LEU A 387 -2.60 -17.13 -16.08
C LEU A 387 -1.15 -17.42 -15.63
N ILE A 388 -0.94 -17.86 -14.39
CA ILE A 388 0.40 -18.25 -13.91
C ILE A 388 0.85 -19.54 -14.61
N ARG A 389 -0.08 -20.47 -14.85
CA ARG A 389 0.19 -21.69 -15.61
C ARG A 389 0.53 -21.40 -17.08
N LEU A 390 -0.15 -20.45 -17.72
CA LEU A 390 0.22 -19.99 -19.06
C LEU A 390 1.64 -19.43 -19.08
N TYR A 391 2.01 -18.68 -18.05
CA TYR A 391 3.37 -18.15 -17.90
C TYR A 391 4.40 -19.28 -17.70
N ALA A 392 4.09 -20.27 -16.85
CA ALA A 392 4.90 -21.47 -16.70
C ALA A 392 5.09 -22.21 -18.04
N ALA A 393 4.03 -22.36 -18.84
CA ALA A 393 4.10 -23.01 -20.15
C ALA A 393 4.98 -22.24 -21.14
N GLY A 394 4.90 -20.90 -21.15
CA GLY A 394 5.78 -20.05 -21.95
C GLY A 394 7.25 -20.22 -21.57
N ARG A 395 7.53 -20.21 -20.25
CA ARG A 395 8.88 -20.42 -19.71
C ARG A 395 9.43 -21.81 -20.00
N LEU A 396 8.59 -22.83 -19.89
CA LEU A 396 8.95 -24.20 -20.24
C LEU A 396 9.42 -24.31 -21.69
N ARG A 397 8.69 -23.74 -22.65
CA ARG A 397 9.07 -23.77 -24.07
C ARG A 397 10.37 -23.00 -24.35
N ALA A 398 10.59 -21.88 -23.65
CA ALA A 398 11.75 -21.03 -23.85
C ALA A 398 13.04 -21.61 -23.22
N GLU A 399 12.93 -22.21 -22.03
CA GLU A 399 14.08 -22.61 -21.21
C GLU A 399 14.34 -24.12 -21.20
N GLU A 400 13.34 -24.95 -21.53
CA GLU A 400 13.47 -26.41 -21.72
C GLU A 400 12.94 -26.80 -23.11
N PRO A 401 13.55 -26.28 -24.20
CA PRO A 401 13.16 -26.67 -25.54
C PRO A 401 13.30 -28.18 -25.70
N TRP A 402 12.28 -28.81 -26.28
CA TRP A 402 12.25 -30.25 -26.54
C TRP A 402 13.47 -30.65 -27.36
N HIS A 403 14.53 -31.17 -26.73
CA HIS A 403 15.55 -31.89 -27.45
C HIS A 403 14.91 -33.19 -27.92
N ARG A 404 14.62 -33.28 -29.23
CA ARG A 404 14.37 -34.57 -29.88
C ARG A 404 15.66 -35.38 -29.78
N SER A 405 15.86 -36.08 -28.67
CA SER A 405 16.75 -37.23 -28.63
C SER A 405 16.12 -38.30 -29.53
N HIS A 406 16.40 -38.22 -30.83
CA HIS A 406 16.33 -39.38 -31.70
C HIS A 406 17.43 -40.32 -31.22
N SER A 407 17.08 -41.22 -30.31
CA SER A 407 17.86 -42.42 -30.08
C SER A 407 17.64 -43.31 -31.30
N ALA A 408 18.72 -43.46 -32.08
CA ALA A 408 18.85 -44.39 -33.19
C ALA A 408 18.73 -45.85 -32.76
#